data_AF-A0AAE0PS06-F1
#
_entry.id   AF-A0AAE0PS06-F1
#
_cell.length_a   1.000
_cell.length_b   1.000
_cell.length_c   1.000
_cell.angle_alpha   90.00
_cell.angle_beta   90.00
_cell.angle_gamma   90.00
#
_symmetry.space_group_name_H-M   'P 1'
#
loop_
_entity.id
_entity.type
_entity.pdbx_description
1 polymer ?
#
loop_
_entity_poly.entity_id
_entity_poly.type
_entity_poly.pdbx_seq_one_letter_code
_entity_poly.pdbx_strand_id
1 'polypeptide(L)'
;MRVSTSKSEAMDLDRKKVACTLQVGGEFLPQVEEFKYLRVLFMSEGRMDCEIDRRISAAAAVTRSMYRSVVVKKELSQKAKLLIYQISLRSYSHL
;
A
#
# COMPACT_ATOMS: atom_id res chain seq x y z
N MET A 1 -2.58 -27.00 -15.58
CA MET A 1 -2.32 -26.02 -14.50
C MET A 1 -3.01 -26.49 -13.24
N ARG A 2 -2.33 -26.54 -12.08
CA ARG A 2 -2.92 -26.89 -10.78
C ARG A 2 -2.83 -25.66 -9.87
N VAL A 3 -3.96 -25.26 -9.28
CA VAL A 3 -4.07 -24.10 -8.39
C VAL A 3 -4.41 -24.59 -6.98
N SER A 4 -3.76 -24.02 -5.96
CA SER A 4 -4.02 -24.35 -4.57
C SER A 4 -5.23 -23.55 -4.08
N THR A 5 -6.37 -24.21 -3.88
CA THR A 5 -7.59 -23.59 -3.35
C THR A 5 -7.37 -22.99 -1.96
N SER A 6 -6.57 -23.65 -1.13
CA SER A 6 -6.19 -23.18 0.22
C SER A 6 -5.36 -21.90 0.27
N LYS A 7 -4.78 -21.46 -0.87
CA LYS A 7 -3.97 -20.24 -0.97
C LYS A 7 -4.60 -19.18 -1.87
N SER A 8 -5.78 -19.48 -2.40
CA SER A 8 -6.43 -18.65 -3.40
C SER A 8 -7.67 -18.02 -2.79
N GLU A 9 -7.80 -16.72 -3.00
CA GLU A 9 -8.96 -15.93 -2.59
C GLU A 9 -9.48 -15.21 -3.83
N ALA A 10 -10.78 -14.91 -3.85
CA ALA A 10 -11.43 -14.18 -4.93
C ALA A 10 -11.83 -12.79 -4.44
N MET A 11 -11.59 -11.77 -5.26
CA MET A 11 -12.15 -10.45 -5.05
C MET A 11 -13.01 -10.11 -6.25
N ASP A 12 -14.26 -9.74 -6.00
CA ASP A 12 -15.12 -9.14 -7.01
C ASP A 12 -14.91 -7.63 -6.98
N LEU A 13 -14.59 -7.04 -8.13
CA LEU A 13 -14.34 -5.61 -8.28
C LEU A 13 -15.51 -4.98 -9.04
N ASP A 14 -16.55 -4.59 -8.29
CA ASP A 14 -17.72 -3.94 -8.84
C ASP A 14 -18.13 -2.75 -7.94
N ARG A 15 -18.68 -1.71 -8.58
CA ARG A 15 -19.28 -0.55 -7.89
C ARG A 15 -20.56 -0.95 -7.14
N LYS A 16 -21.17 -2.07 -7.52
CA LYS A 16 -22.32 -2.68 -6.81
C LYS A 16 -21.86 -3.97 -6.15
N LYS A 17 -22.27 -4.21 -4.90
CA LYS A 17 -21.99 -5.48 -4.22
C LYS A 17 -22.82 -6.59 -4.87
N VAL A 18 -22.20 -7.28 -5.82
CA VAL A 18 -22.69 -8.56 -6.37
C VAL A 18 -21.78 -9.65 -5.80
N ALA A 19 -22.38 -10.76 -5.37
CA ALA A 19 -21.61 -11.89 -4.89
C ALA A 19 -21.36 -12.85 -6.06
N CYS A 20 -20.14 -12.82 -6.62
CA CYS A 20 -19.72 -13.78 -7.65
C CYS A 20 -19.00 -15.01 -7.06
N THR A 21 -19.66 -16.16 -7.01
CA THR A 21 -19.05 -17.38 -6.47
C THR A 21 -18.06 -17.99 -7.47
N LEU A 22 -16.77 -18.05 -7.12
CA LEU A 22 -15.73 -18.68 -7.94
C LEU A 22 -15.44 -20.10 -7.45
N GLN A 23 -15.43 -21.08 -8.35
CA GLN A 23 -15.13 -22.48 -8.03
C GLN A 23 -13.85 -22.95 -8.74
N VAL A 24 -12.95 -23.61 -8.00
CA VAL A 24 -11.73 -24.21 -8.54
C VAL A 24 -11.63 -25.64 -8.01
N GLY A 25 -11.63 -26.63 -8.91
CA GLY A 25 -11.48 -28.04 -8.51
C GLY A 25 -12.62 -28.59 -7.63
N GLY A 26 -13.81 -27.99 -7.70
CA GLY A 26 -14.97 -28.38 -6.88
C GLY A 26 -15.12 -27.57 -5.58
N GLU A 27 -14.10 -26.82 -5.18
CA GLU A 27 -14.13 -25.98 -3.97
C GLU A 27 -14.42 -24.52 -4.32
N PHE A 28 -15.20 -23.85 -3.49
CA PHE A 28 -15.46 -22.42 -3.61
C PHE A 28 -14.34 -21.60 -2.98
N LEU A 29 -13.86 -20.58 -3.69
CA LEU A 29 -12.87 -19.67 -3.14
C LEU A 29 -13.54 -18.65 -2.20
N PRO A 30 -12.90 -18.32 -1.07
CA PRO A 30 -13.39 -17.26 -0.19
C PRO A 30 -13.37 -15.90 -0.91
N GLN A 31 -14.40 -15.09 -0.68
CA GLN A 31 -14.42 -13.71 -1.15
C GLN A 31 -13.81 -12.76 -0.13
N VAL A 32 -13.02 -11.80 -0.60
CA VAL A 32 -12.35 -10.79 0.24
C VAL A 32 -12.73 -9.36 -0.15
N GLU A 33 -12.88 -8.50 0.86
CA GLU A 33 -13.14 -7.07 0.67
C GLU A 33 -11.86 -6.25 0.48
N GLU A 34 -10.75 -6.73 1.07
CA GLU A 34 -9.43 -6.12 0.97
C GLU A 34 -8.44 -7.14 0.42
N PHE A 35 -7.65 -6.74 -0.57
CA PHE A 35 -6.62 -7.61 -1.14
C PHE A 35 -5.35 -6.81 -1.40
N LYS A 36 -4.22 -7.33 -0.95
CA LYS A 36 -2.92 -6.68 -1.16
C LYS A 36 -2.13 -7.43 -2.21
N TYR A 37 -1.85 -6.75 -3.32
CA TYR A 37 -1.02 -7.30 -4.38
C TYR A 37 0.03 -6.29 -4.84
N LEU A 38 1.28 -6.75 -4.99
CA LEU A 38 2.41 -5.91 -5.40
C LEU A 38 2.51 -4.58 -4.62
N ARG A 39 2.22 -4.64 -3.30
CA ARG A 39 2.22 -3.50 -2.36
C ARG A 39 1.08 -2.50 -2.53
N VAL A 40 0.14 -2.73 -3.44
CA VAL A 40 -1.09 -1.95 -3.62
C VAL A 40 -2.21 -2.64 -2.84
N LEU A 41 -2.96 -1.87 -2.05
CA LEU A 41 -4.21 -2.30 -1.44
C LEU A 41 -5.37 -2.09 -2.42
N PHE A 42 -6.12 -3.15 -2.67
CA PHE A 42 -7.34 -3.13 -3.47
C PHE A 42 -8.52 -3.31 -2.52
N MET A 43 -9.57 -2.53 -2.78
CA MET A 43 -10.86 -2.67 -2.11
C MET A 43 -11.86 -3.22 -3.12
N SER A 44 -12.74 -4.14 -2.69
CA SER A 44 -13.76 -4.75 -3.57
C SER A 44 -14.71 -3.72 -4.20
N GLU A 45 -14.92 -2.59 -3.52
CA GLU A 45 -15.67 -1.43 -4.03
C GLU A 45 -14.98 -0.68 -5.20
N GLY A 46 -13.74 -1.03 -5.54
CA GLY A 46 -12.97 -0.41 -6.61
C GLY A 46 -12.47 1.01 -6.30
N ARG A 47 -12.66 1.50 -5.07
CA ARG A 47 -12.12 2.79 -4.62
C ARG A 47 -10.65 2.64 -4.24
N MET A 48 -9.87 3.69 -4.53
CA MET A 48 -8.44 3.76 -4.20
C MET A 48 -8.18 4.59 -2.94
N ASP A 49 -9.20 5.19 -2.33
CA ASP A 49 -9.06 6.13 -1.21
C ASP A 49 -8.24 5.52 -0.06
N CYS A 50 -8.57 4.29 0.34
CA CYS A 50 -7.83 3.57 1.39
C CYS A 50 -6.34 3.35 1.05
N GLU A 51 -6.01 3.02 -0.20
CA GLU A 51 -4.60 2.85 -0.61
C GLU A 51 -3.86 4.18 -0.66
N ILE A 52 -4.52 5.23 -1.16
CA ILE A 52 -3.97 6.58 -1.22
C ILE A 52 -3.70 7.08 0.21
N ASP A 53 -4.69 6.98 1.11
CA ASP A 53 -4.57 7.39 2.51
C ASP A 53 -3.48 6.59 3.23
N ARG A 54 -3.36 5.29 2.95
CA ARG A 54 -2.30 4.44 3.48
C ARG A 54 -0.92 4.93 3.03
N ARG A 55 -0.74 5.25 1.74
CA ARG A 55 0.52 5.77 1.19
C ARG A 55 0.86 7.14 1.76
N ILE A 56 -0.12 8.05 1.84
CA ILE A 56 0.05 9.37 2.44
C ILE A 56 0.46 9.25 3.90
N SER A 57 -0.23 8.39 4.66
CA SER A 57 0.06 8.16 6.08
C SER A 57 1.46 7.60 6.29
N ALA A 58 1.89 6.65 5.47
CA ALA A 58 3.25 6.11 5.51
C ALA A 58 4.31 7.20 5.20
N ALA A 59 4.09 8.00 4.16
CA ALA A 59 4.99 9.11 3.82
C ALA A 59 5.03 10.20 4.91
N ALA A 60 3.89 10.49 5.54
CA ALA A 60 3.80 11.44 6.64
C ALA A 60 4.56 10.96 7.88
N ALA A 61 4.48 9.66 8.21
CA ALA A 61 5.23 9.07 9.32
C ALA A 61 6.74 9.21 9.13
N VAL A 62 7.24 8.93 7.92
CA VAL A 62 8.65 9.11 7.56
C VAL A 62 9.04 10.58 7.66
N THR A 63 8.28 11.47 7.04
CA THR A 63 8.55 12.91 7.04
C THR A 63 8.62 13.45 8.47
N ARG A 64 7.70 13.02 9.35
CA ARG A 64 7.69 13.39 10.76
C ARG A 64 8.93 12.88 11.50
N SER A 65 9.37 11.65 11.22
CA SER A 65 10.60 11.10 11.78
C SER A 65 11.83 11.91 11.34
N MET A 66 11.95 12.17 10.04
CA MET A 66 13.03 12.97 9.45
C MET A 66 13.08 14.40 10.00
N TYR A 67 11.92 15.02 10.16
CA TYR A 67 11.85 16.36 10.75
C TYR A 67 12.49 16.39 12.14
N ARG A 68 12.20 15.39 12.98
CA ARG A 68 12.73 15.28 14.35
C ARG A 68 14.22 14.91 14.40
N SER A 69 14.67 14.03 13.51
CA SER A 69 16.04 13.51 13.52
C SER A 69 17.03 14.37 12.72
N VAL A 70 16.56 15.16 11.76
CA VAL A 70 17.41 15.92 10.84
C VAL A 70 17.11 17.41 10.89
N VAL A 71 15.87 17.80 10.58
CA VAL A 71 15.53 19.21 10.32
C VAL A 71 15.72 20.08 11.56
N VAL A 72 15.25 19.63 12.72
CA VAL A 72 15.34 20.39 13.98
C VAL A 72 16.70 20.29 14.69
N LYS A 73 17.59 19.37 14.28
CA LYS A 73 18.88 19.17 14.96
C LYS A 73 19.84 20.32 14.68
N LYS A 74 20.36 20.94 15.74
CA LYS A 74 21.32 22.05 15.61
C LYS A 74 22.72 21.58 15.21
N GLU A 75 23.07 20.33 15.51
CA GLU A 75 24.37 19.72 15.18
C GLU A 75 24.59 19.58 13.66
N LEU A 76 23.51 19.55 12.88
CA LEU A 76 23.59 19.39 11.43
C LEU A 76 23.64 20.74 10.72
N SER A 77 24.58 20.87 9.80
CA SER A 77 24.65 22.00 8.86
C SER A 77 23.39 22.06 7.98
N GLN A 78 22.97 23.26 7.60
CA GLN A 78 21.86 23.47 6.65
C GLN A 78 22.07 22.70 5.34
N LYS A 79 23.31 22.64 4.84
CA LYS A 79 23.66 21.88 3.62
C LYS A 79 23.42 20.38 3.80
N ALA A 80 23.80 19.82 4.95
CA ALA A 80 23.59 18.40 5.25
C ALA A 80 22.10 18.07 5.37
N LYS A 81 21.32 18.92 6.04
CA LYS A 81 19.86 18.76 6.15
C LYS A 81 19.18 18.72 4.77
N LEU A 82 19.56 19.62 3.86
CA LEU A 82 19.00 19.68 2.51
C LEU A 82 19.35 18.43 1.69
N LEU A 83 20.61 17.95 1.75
CA LEU A 83 21.01 16.75 1.03
C LEU A 83 20.25 15.51 1.51
N ILE A 84 20.12 15.34 2.82
CA ILE A 84 19.38 14.21 3.40
C ILE A 84 17.91 14.24 2.96
N TYR A 85 17.29 15.42 2.98
CA TYR A 85 15.90 15.61 2.52
C TYR A 85 15.71 15.33 1.02
N GLN A 86 16.66 15.73 0.17
CA GLN A 86 16.61 15.45 -1.27
C GLN A 86 16.80 13.96 -1.58
N ILE A 87 17.73 13.29 -0.89
CA ILE A 87 17.99 11.85 -1.05
C ILE A 87 16.76 11.06 -0.62
N SER A 88 16.15 11.39 0.52
CA SER A 88 14.96 10.68 0.98
C SER A 88 13.81 10.79 -0.02
N LEU A 89 13.54 11.99 -0.55
CA LEU A 89 12.48 12.20 -1.53
C LEU A 89 12.73 11.42 -2.84
N ARG A 90 13.97 11.35 -3.32
CA ARG A 90 14.33 10.56 -4.52
C ARG A 90 14.16 9.05 -4.31
N SER A 91 14.39 8.55 -3.11
CA SER A 91 14.16 7.12 -2.80
C SER A 91 12.67 6.75 -2.88
N TYR A 92 11.75 7.71 -2.68
CA TYR A 92 10.31 7.49 -2.79
C TYR A 92 9.77 7.57 -4.22
N SER A 93 10.48 8.20 -5.17
CA SER A 93 10.05 8.27 -6.57
C SER A 93 10.22 6.96 -7.35
N HIS A 94 10.89 5.96 -6.77
CA HIS A 94 11.10 4.63 -7.37
C HIS A 94 10.30 3.52 -6.66
N LEU A 95 9.37 3.89 -5.77
CA LEU A 95 8.45 3.00 -5.03
C LEU A 95 7.01 3.24 -5.48
#